data_AF-A0A1L4D3L8-F1
#
_entry.id   AF-A0A1L4D3L8-F1
#
_cell.length_a   1.000
_cell.length_b   1.000
_cell.length_c   1.000
_cell.angle_alpha   90.00
_cell.angle_beta   90.00
_cell.angle_gamma   90.00
#
_symmetry.space_group_name_H-M   'P 1'
#
loop_
_entity.id
_entity.type
_entity.pdbx_description
1 polymer ?
#
loop_
_entity_poly.entity_id
_entity_poly.type
_entity_poly.pdbx_seq_one_letter_code
_entity_poly.pdbx_strand_id
1 'polypeptide(L)'
;MKNKYFVASLVLGMLLPVALAGAKSSEPMDEGQMMAAYMPHPPEKQFEKLGLNPEQKEKIKKIIEDNSSEMKKMHKDISEKMKAFREAYSDNKKTDEDLKIIHSEIEKNHGEIIAQHFNMMLKIRPILNEEQRKKFFENMKKGMKNHKHEKNKEE
;
A
#
# COMPACT_ATOMS: atom_id res chain seq x y z
N MET A 1 -16.51 17.19 -38.36
CA MET A 1 -15.66 16.03 -37.99
C MET A 1 -14.21 16.50 -37.86
N LYS A 2 -13.55 16.05 -36.78
CA LYS A 2 -12.10 16.07 -36.47
C LYS A 2 -11.58 17.25 -35.62
N ASN A 3 -11.70 17.02 -34.31
CA ASN A 3 -10.94 17.51 -33.16
C ASN A 3 -9.59 18.18 -33.45
N LYS A 4 -9.33 19.31 -32.77
CA LYS A 4 -7.99 19.71 -32.29
C LYS A 4 -8.10 20.50 -30.98
N TYR A 5 -8.47 19.84 -29.88
CA TYR A 5 -8.19 20.37 -28.55
C TYR A 5 -6.77 19.95 -28.17
N PHE A 6 -5.87 20.93 -28.18
CA PHE A 6 -4.49 20.83 -27.75
C PHE A 6 -4.48 20.77 -26.22
N VAL A 7 -4.50 19.55 -25.65
CA VAL A 7 -4.27 19.37 -24.22
C VAL A 7 -2.78 19.50 -24.00
N ALA A 8 -2.36 20.63 -23.44
CA ALA A 8 -1.02 20.85 -22.94
C ALA A 8 -0.76 19.89 -21.77
N SER A 9 -0.22 18.71 -22.08
CA SER A 9 0.31 17.80 -21.08
C SER A 9 1.60 18.41 -20.55
N LEU A 10 1.53 18.92 -19.32
CA LEU A 10 2.64 19.48 -18.57
C LEU A 10 3.58 18.32 -18.20
N VAL A 11 4.54 18.04 -19.09
CA VAL A 11 5.64 17.12 -18.81
C VAL A 11 6.57 17.83 -17.83
N LEU A 12 6.40 17.53 -16.54
CA LEU A 12 7.41 17.87 -15.54
C LEU A 12 8.55 16.86 -15.66
N GLY A 13 9.44 17.10 -16.63
CA GLY A 13 10.69 16.39 -16.75
C GLY A 13 11.64 16.82 -15.65
N MET A 14 11.90 15.93 -14.69
CA MET A 14 13.12 15.97 -13.89
C MET A 14 14.11 14.97 -14.49
N LEU A 15 14.82 15.41 -15.55
CA LEU A 15 16.15 14.89 -15.85
C LEU A 15 17.11 15.60 -14.89
N LEU A 16 17.47 14.94 -13.79
CA LEU A 16 18.60 15.39 -12.98
C LEU A 16 19.90 15.04 -13.72
N PRO A 17 20.83 16.01 -13.92
CA PRO A 17 22.18 15.69 -14.35
C PRO A 17 22.88 14.90 -13.25
N VAL A 18 23.45 13.75 -13.61
CA VAL A 18 24.31 12.95 -12.74
C VAL A 18 25.59 13.75 -12.48
N ALA A 19 25.62 14.48 -11.38
CA ALA A 19 26.85 14.95 -10.77
C ALA A 19 27.42 13.81 -9.93
N LEU A 20 28.60 13.35 -10.34
CA LEU A 20 29.41 12.31 -9.73
C LEU A 20 29.87 12.75 -8.32
N ALA A 21 29.13 12.38 -7.27
CA ALA A 21 29.59 12.53 -5.89
C ALA A 21 28.94 11.46 -4.99
N GLY A 22 29.70 10.37 -4.75
CA GLY A 22 29.64 9.51 -3.56
C GLY A 22 28.31 9.34 -2.83
N ALA A 23 27.23 8.95 -3.52
CA ALA A 23 26.05 8.45 -2.83
C ALA A 23 26.29 6.96 -2.54
N LYS A 24 26.44 6.61 -1.26
CA LYS A 24 26.21 5.23 -0.80
C LYS A 24 24.87 4.82 -1.40
N SER A 25 24.88 3.80 -2.26
CA SER A 25 23.67 3.22 -2.81
C SER A 25 22.74 2.89 -1.66
N SER A 26 21.64 3.64 -1.50
CA SER A 26 20.52 3.19 -0.69
C SER A 26 20.13 1.84 -1.26
N GLU A 27 20.29 0.78 -0.47
CA GLU A 27 19.88 -0.55 -0.86
C GLU A 27 18.43 -0.46 -1.37
N PRO A 28 18.09 -1.10 -2.51
CA PRO A 28 16.73 -1.10 -2.98
C PRO A 28 15.85 -1.63 -1.85
N MET A 29 14.90 -0.81 -1.40
CA MET A 29 13.96 -1.23 -0.35
C MET A 29 13.38 -2.58 -0.75
N ASP A 30 13.52 -3.55 0.16
CA ASP A 30 12.96 -4.88 -0.04
C ASP A 30 11.45 -4.77 -0.36
N GLU A 31 10.97 -5.65 -1.22
CA GLU A 31 9.58 -5.66 -1.71
C GLU A 31 8.57 -5.74 -0.55
N GLY A 32 8.97 -6.40 0.55
CA GLY A 32 8.23 -6.42 1.82
C GLY A 32 8.20 -5.07 2.54
N GLN A 33 9.25 -4.25 2.43
CA GLN A 33 9.33 -2.91 3.03
C GLN A 33 8.50 -1.88 2.27
N MET A 34 8.48 -1.94 0.94
CA MET A 34 7.63 -1.09 0.11
C MET A 34 6.15 -1.36 0.38
N MET A 35 5.77 -2.62 0.53
CA MET A 35 4.40 -3.03 0.89
C MET A 35 4.01 -2.65 2.32
N ALA A 36 4.94 -2.76 3.27
CA ALA A 36 4.73 -2.33 4.66
C ALA A 36 4.58 -0.81 4.80
N ALA A 37 5.21 -0.02 3.93
CA ALA A 37 5.05 1.43 3.90
C ALA A 37 3.65 1.88 3.43
N TYR A 38 2.96 1.05 2.64
CA TYR A 38 1.60 1.34 2.14
C TYR A 38 0.47 0.80 3.03
N MET A 39 0.76 -0.08 4.00
CA MET A 39 -0.25 -0.59 4.92
C MET A 39 0.17 -0.48 6.39
N PRO A 40 -0.64 0.19 7.25
CA PRO A 40 -0.39 0.21 8.68
C PRO A 40 -0.50 -1.23 9.20
N HIS A 41 0.37 -1.58 10.16
CA HIS A 41 0.51 -2.86 10.88
C HIS A 41 -0.64 -3.87 10.82
N PRO A 42 -0.36 -5.21 10.90
CA PRO A 42 -1.38 -6.25 10.85
C PRO A 42 -2.59 -5.89 11.72
N PRO A 43 -3.82 -5.99 11.17
CA PRO A 43 -5.01 -5.38 11.76
C PRO A 43 -5.21 -5.77 13.22
N GLU A 44 -4.87 -7.00 13.59
CA GLU A 44 -4.94 -7.52 14.97
C GLU A 44 -4.24 -6.63 16.00
N LYS A 45 -3.01 -6.19 15.72
CA LYS A 45 -2.22 -5.34 16.64
C LYS A 45 -2.83 -3.96 16.84
N GLN A 46 -3.62 -3.48 15.88
CA GLN A 46 -4.30 -2.19 15.98
C GLN A 46 -5.47 -2.23 16.97
N PHE A 47 -6.07 -3.40 17.18
CA PHE A 47 -7.26 -3.59 18.03
C PHE A 47 -6.92 -4.03 19.46
N GLU A 48 -5.74 -4.63 19.71
CA GLU A 48 -5.31 -5.09 21.03
C GLU A 48 -5.34 -3.98 22.10
N LYS A 49 -4.99 -2.74 21.72
CA LYS A 49 -4.90 -1.60 22.64
C LYS A 49 -6.24 -0.92 22.92
N LEU A 50 -7.36 -1.40 22.36
CA LEU A 50 -8.67 -0.77 22.50
C LEU A 50 -9.44 -1.20 23.76
N GLY A 51 -8.94 -2.17 24.52
CA GLY A 51 -9.67 -2.66 25.70
C GLY A 51 -11.00 -3.32 25.32
N LEU A 52 -10.97 -4.18 24.29
CA LEU A 52 -12.14 -4.89 23.81
C LEU A 52 -12.63 -5.93 24.82
N ASN A 53 -13.95 -6.05 24.98
CA ASN A 53 -14.54 -7.15 25.74
C ASN A 53 -14.46 -8.48 24.95
N PRO A 54 -14.71 -9.64 25.58
CA PRO A 54 -14.61 -10.94 24.90
C PRO A 54 -15.47 -11.08 23.65
N GLU A 55 -16.72 -10.59 23.68
CA GLU A 55 -17.65 -10.66 22.55
C GLU A 55 -17.18 -9.81 21.36
N GLN A 56 -16.68 -8.60 21.63
CA GLN A 56 -16.10 -7.71 20.62
C GLN A 56 -14.86 -8.34 19.98
N LYS A 57 -13.98 -8.95 20.79
CA LYS A 57 -12.77 -9.63 20.29
C LYS A 57 -13.12 -10.76 19.34
N GLU A 58 -14.09 -11.60 19.69
CA GLU A 58 -14.51 -12.72 18.86
C GLU A 58 -15.11 -12.24 17.52
N LYS A 59 -16.00 -11.25 17.55
CA LYS A 59 -16.59 -10.67 16.34
C LYS A 59 -15.53 -10.06 15.41
N ILE A 60 -14.59 -9.30 15.97
CA ILE A 60 -13.50 -8.69 15.20
C ILE A 60 -12.57 -9.74 14.63
N LYS A 61 -12.20 -10.76 15.42
CA LYS A 61 -11.34 -11.86 14.98
C LYS A 61 -11.94 -12.56 13.75
N LYS A 62 -13.23 -12.90 13.78
CA LYS A 62 -13.91 -13.52 12.64
C LYS A 62 -13.85 -12.65 11.37
N ILE A 63 -14.10 -11.34 11.51
CA ILE A 63 -14.00 -10.40 10.38
C ILE A 63 -12.59 -10.37 9.79
N ILE A 64 -11.55 -10.39 10.64
CA ILE A 64 -10.15 -10.39 10.20
C ILE A 64 -9.80 -11.73 9.51
N GLU A 65 -10.24 -12.85 10.07
CA GLU A 65 -10.01 -14.19 9.50
C GLU A 65 -10.67 -14.33 8.12
N ASP A 66 -11.92 -13.90 7.98
CA ASP A 66 -12.64 -13.90 6.70
C ASP A 66 -11.87 -13.09 5.65
N ASN A 67 -11.37 -11.91 6.03
CA ASN A 67 -10.61 -11.02 5.15
C ASN A 67 -9.19 -11.54 4.83
N SER A 68 -8.59 -12.33 5.72
CA SER A 68 -7.20 -12.81 5.61
C SER A 68 -6.99 -13.71 4.38
N SER A 69 -7.97 -14.56 4.07
CA SER A 69 -7.88 -15.51 2.95
C SER A 69 -7.81 -14.80 1.59
N GLU A 70 -8.70 -13.83 1.35
CA GLU A 70 -8.72 -13.02 0.13
C GLU A 70 -7.45 -12.16 0.03
N MET A 71 -7.03 -11.57 1.15
CA MET A 71 -5.85 -10.72 1.20
C MET A 71 -4.57 -11.48 0.82
N LYS A 72 -4.40 -12.71 1.34
CA LYS A 72 -3.26 -13.58 0.97
C LYS A 72 -3.21 -13.86 -0.53
N LYS A 73 -4.36 -14.10 -1.15
CA LYS A 73 -4.43 -14.35 -2.61
C LYS A 73 -4.01 -13.12 -3.40
N MET A 74 -4.51 -11.93 -3.04
CA MET A 74 -4.13 -10.68 -3.71
C MET A 74 -2.64 -10.35 -3.54
N HIS A 75 -2.08 -10.58 -2.36
CA HIS A 75 -0.64 -10.39 -2.13
C HIS A 75 0.22 -11.31 -2.99
N LYS A 76 -0.16 -12.59 -3.10
CA LYS A 76 0.53 -13.53 -3.96
C LYS A 76 0.48 -13.07 -5.43
N ASP A 77 -0.68 -12.64 -5.90
CA ASP A 77 -0.86 -12.19 -7.28
C ASP A 77 -0.03 -10.93 -7.60
N ILE A 78 0.07 -9.99 -6.65
CA ILE A 78 0.94 -8.81 -6.83
C ILE A 78 2.41 -9.22 -6.85
N SER A 79 2.85 -10.10 -5.96
CA SER A 79 4.25 -10.57 -5.93
C SER A 79 4.63 -11.28 -7.24
N GLU A 80 3.73 -12.10 -7.78
CA GLU A 80 3.92 -12.74 -9.09
C GLU A 80 4.01 -11.71 -10.22
N LYS A 81 3.14 -10.68 -10.22
CA LYS A 81 3.17 -9.60 -11.22
C LYS A 81 4.40 -8.69 -11.10
N MET A 82 4.87 -8.41 -9.88
CA MET A 82 6.11 -7.68 -9.63
C MET A 82 7.34 -8.46 -10.12
N LYS A 83 7.34 -9.78 -9.95
CA LYS A 83 8.36 -10.64 -10.55
C LYS A 83 8.32 -10.59 -12.07
N ALA A 84 7.12 -10.71 -12.66
CA ALA A 84 6.93 -10.61 -14.11
C ALA A 84 7.37 -9.24 -14.65
N PHE A 85 7.10 -8.16 -13.91
CA PHE A 85 7.57 -6.82 -14.25
C PHE A 85 9.10 -6.75 -14.29
N ARG A 86 9.79 -7.26 -13.26
CA ARG A 86 11.26 -7.28 -13.20
C ARG A 86 11.88 -8.09 -14.34
N GLU A 87 11.31 -9.26 -14.63
CA GLU A 87 11.74 -10.08 -15.77
C GLU A 87 11.52 -9.35 -17.09
N ALA A 88 10.34 -8.74 -17.31
CA ALA A 88 10.04 -8.00 -18.52
C ALA A 88 10.91 -6.75 -18.69
N TYR A 89 11.22 -6.04 -17.60
CA TYR A 89 12.05 -4.83 -17.62
C TYR A 89 13.49 -5.13 -18.03
N SER A 90 13.98 -6.34 -17.75
CA SER A 90 15.33 -6.79 -18.14
C SER A 90 15.39 -7.48 -19.51
N ASP A 91 14.24 -7.73 -20.14
CA ASP A 91 14.15 -8.38 -21.45
C ASP A 91 14.01 -7.34 -22.57
N ASN A 92 15.05 -7.20 -23.39
CA ASN A 92 15.11 -6.28 -24.53
C ASN A 92 14.04 -6.57 -25.61
N LYS A 93 13.31 -7.69 -25.53
CA LYS A 93 12.19 -8.00 -26.43
C LYS A 93 10.87 -7.40 -25.96
N LYS A 94 10.79 -6.92 -24.73
CA LYS A 94 9.58 -6.29 -24.17
C LYS A 94 9.54 -4.82 -24.52
N THR A 95 8.33 -4.35 -24.79
CA THR A 95 8.06 -2.96 -25.10
C THR A 95 7.62 -2.20 -23.84
N ASP A 96 7.71 -0.87 -23.88
CA ASP A 96 7.17 -0.02 -22.82
C ASP A 96 5.67 -0.26 -22.60
N GLU A 97 4.92 -0.56 -23.67
CA GLU A 97 3.51 -0.92 -23.60
C GLU A 97 3.28 -2.23 -22.81
N ASP A 98 4.14 -3.24 -22.97
CA ASP A 98 4.07 -4.47 -22.16
C ASP A 98 4.29 -4.16 -20.67
N LEU A 99 5.26 -3.30 -20.36
CA LEU A 99 5.56 -2.90 -18.98
C LEU A 99 4.40 -2.10 -18.35
N LYS A 100 3.79 -1.20 -19.13
CA LYS A 100 2.61 -0.42 -18.68
C LYS A 100 1.41 -1.31 -18.39
N ILE A 101 1.20 -2.38 -19.16
CA ILE A 101 0.12 -3.34 -18.90
C ILE A 101 0.35 -4.02 -17.55
N ILE A 102 1.54 -4.57 -17.30
CA ILE A 102 1.87 -5.23 -16.03
C ILE A 102 1.73 -4.24 -14.86
N HIS A 103 2.21 -3.01 -15.03
CA HIS A 103 2.07 -1.96 -14.02
C HIS A 103 0.60 -1.64 -13.71
N SER A 104 -0.24 -1.49 -14.74
CA SER A 104 -1.67 -1.20 -14.55
C SER A 104 -2.39 -2.33 -13.80
N GLU A 105 -2.01 -3.58 -14.01
CA GLU A 105 -2.56 -4.71 -13.25
C GLU A 105 -2.13 -4.68 -11.78
N ILE A 106 -0.87 -4.33 -11.50
CA ILE A 106 -0.37 -4.14 -10.14
C ILE A 106 -1.14 -3.01 -9.44
N GLU A 107 -1.32 -1.86 -10.09
CA GLU A 107 -2.08 -0.73 -9.55
C GLU A 107 -3.53 -1.11 -9.22
N LYS A 108 -4.19 -1.84 -10.13
CA LYS A 108 -5.54 -2.34 -9.91
C LYS A 108 -5.62 -3.20 -8.65
N ASN A 109 -4.70 -4.16 -8.50
CA ASN A 109 -4.66 -5.04 -7.34
C ASN A 109 -4.39 -4.27 -6.04
N HIS A 110 -3.52 -3.26 -6.06
CA HIS A 110 -3.33 -2.38 -4.91
C HIS A 110 -4.62 -1.64 -4.54
N GLY A 111 -5.36 -1.13 -5.53
CA GLY A 111 -6.66 -0.51 -5.31
C GLY A 111 -7.67 -1.47 -4.64
N GLU A 112 -7.71 -2.72 -5.09
CA GLU A 112 -8.57 -3.76 -4.51
C GLU A 112 -8.20 -4.08 -3.06
N ILE A 113 -6.90 -4.17 -2.75
CA ILE A 113 -6.41 -4.35 -1.38
C ILE A 113 -6.85 -3.20 -0.46
N ILE A 114 -6.70 -1.95 -0.91
CA ILE A 114 -7.10 -0.77 -0.14
C ILE A 114 -8.62 -0.79 0.09
N ALA A 115 -9.40 -1.11 -0.94
CA ALA A 115 -10.85 -1.22 -0.85
C ALA A 115 -11.28 -2.31 0.14
N GLN A 116 -10.64 -3.49 0.11
CA GLN A 116 -10.92 -4.58 1.04
C GLN A 116 -10.60 -4.21 2.49
N HIS A 117 -9.44 -3.57 2.71
CA HIS A 117 -9.09 -3.07 4.04
C HIS A 117 -10.11 -2.05 4.55
N PHE A 118 -10.55 -1.12 3.70
CA PHE A 118 -11.59 -0.15 4.05
C PHE A 118 -12.93 -0.83 4.39
N ASN A 119 -13.37 -1.80 3.59
CA ASN A 119 -14.59 -2.56 3.83
C ASN A 119 -14.53 -3.34 5.15
N MET A 120 -13.39 -3.94 5.48
CA MET A 120 -13.15 -4.58 6.77
C MET A 120 -13.32 -3.58 7.93
N MET A 121 -12.75 -2.37 7.81
CA MET A 121 -12.91 -1.31 8.82
C MET A 121 -14.37 -0.89 9.01
N LEU A 122 -15.15 -0.82 7.92
CA LEU A 122 -16.58 -0.51 8.00
C LEU A 122 -17.36 -1.59 8.76
N LYS A 123 -17.00 -2.87 8.61
CA LYS A 123 -17.60 -3.98 9.38
C LYS A 123 -17.25 -3.92 10.86
N ILE A 124 -16.05 -3.45 11.20
CA ILE A 124 -15.57 -3.36 12.59
C ILE A 124 -16.14 -2.14 13.34
N ARG A 125 -16.32 -1.00 12.64
CA ARG A 125 -16.82 0.26 13.22
C ARG A 125 -18.07 0.13 14.12
N PRO A 126 -19.12 -0.66 13.79
CA PRO A 126 -20.30 -0.81 14.64
C PRO A 126 -20.06 -1.68 15.89
N ILE A 127 -19.00 -2.50 15.92
CA ILE A 127 -18.66 -3.34 17.09
C ILE A 127 -18.04 -2.50 18.21
N LEU A 128 -17.34 -1.43 17.84
CA LEU A 128 -16.66 -0.53 18.75
C LEU A 128 -17.62 0.52 19.34
N ASN A 129 -17.47 0.80 20.63
CA ASN A 129 -18.14 1.94 21.26
C ASN A 129 -17.47 3.28 20.88
N GLU A 130 -18.04 4.41 21.31
CA GLU A 130 -17.52 5.73 20.92
C GLU A 130 -16.08 5.99 21.38
N GLU A 131 -15.74 5.64 22.62
CA GLU A 131 -14.39 5.83 23.17
C GLU A 131 -13.36 4.96 22.45
N GLN A 132 -13.70 3.69 22.18
CA GLN A 132 -12.88 2.76 21.43
C GLN A 132 -12.64 3.25 20.00
N ARG A 133 -13.67 3.83 19.34
CA ARG A 133 -13.53 4.44 18.01
C ARG A 133 -12.57 5.63 18.04
N LYS A 134 -12.68 6.53 19.02
CA LYS A 134 -11.75 7.68 19.16
C LYS A 134 -10.31 7.21 19.33
N LYS A 135 -10.08 6.25 20.25
CA LYS A 135 -8.76 5.66 20.49
C LYS A 135 -8.18 4.98 19.24
N PHE A 136 -9.03 4.31 18.48
CA PHE A 136 -8.66 3.68 17.22
C PHE A 136 -8.15 4.69 16.19
N PHE A 137 -8.91 5.77 15.94
CA PHE A 137 -8.49 6.83 15.02
C PHE A 137 -7.21 7.55 15.47
N GLU A 138 -7.04 7.78 16.78
CA GLU A 138 -5.81 8.36 17.31
C GLU A 138 -4.60 7.47 17.10
N ASN A 139 -4.74 6.16 17.32
CA ASN A 139 -3.66 5.20 17.06
C ASN A 139 -3.28 5.17 15.57
N MET A 140 -4.27 5.21 14.67
CA MET A 140 -4.05 5.28 13.23
C MET A 140 -3.29 6.56 12.83
N LYS A 141 -3.69 7.71 13.38
CA LYS A 141 -3.03 9.01 13.14
C LYS A 141 -1.58 9.03 13.66
N LYS A 142 -1.31 8.41 14.81
CA LYS A 142 0.04 8.29 15.37
C LYS A 142 0.95 7.42 14.48
N GLY A 143 0.44 6.30 13.97
CA GLY A 143 1.16 5.44 13.02
C GLY A 143 1.62 6.21 11.77
N MET A 144 0.73 7.02 11.18
CA MET A 144 1.09 7.85 10.01
C MET A 144 2.15 8.92 10.31
N LYS A 145 2.15 9.51 11.51
CA LYS A 145 3.14 10.53 11.90
C LYS A 145 4.53 9.96 12.12
N ASN A 146 4.63 8.75 12.66
CA ASN A 146 5.92 8.12 12.97
C ASN A 146 6.70 7.77 11.69
N HIS A 147 6.02 7.27 10.65
CA HIS A 147 6.66 7.03 9.34
C HIS A 147 7.19 8.30 8.67
N LYS A 148 6.59 9.47 8.95
CA LYS A 148 7.06 10.75 8.40
C LYS A 148 8.31 11.27 9.12
N HIS A 149 8.53 10.91 10.38
CA HIS A 149 9.69 11.34 11.16
C HIS A 149 10.92 10.44 10.97
N GLU A 150 10.75 9.15 10.67
CA GLU A 150 11.88 8.26 10.34
C GLU A 150 12.53 8.64 9.01
N LYS A 151 11.74 8.98 7.98
CA LYS A 151 12.28 9.48 6.70
C LYS A 151 13.12 10.76 6.82
N ASN A 152 12.87 11.59 7.84
CA ASN A 152 13.57 12.86 8.04
C ASN A 152 14.78 12.76 8.99
N LYS A 153 15.12 11.56 9.47
CA LYS A 153 16.30 11.33 10.33
C LYS A 153 17.48 10.71 9.58
N GLU A 154 17.30 10.37 8.31
CA GLU A 154 18.33 9.81 7.43
C GLU A 154 18.83 10.82 6.36
N GLU A 155 18.38 12.08 6.43
CA GLU A 155 18.97 13.24 5.72
C GLU A 155 19.94 14.00 6.65
#